data_AF-A0A9D7PM63-F1
#
_entry.id   AF-A0A9D7PM63-F1
#
_cell.length_a   1.000
_cell.length_b   1.000
_cell.length_c   1.000
_cell.angle_alpha   90.00
_cell.angle_beta   90.00
_cell.angle_gamma   90.00
#
_symmetry.space_group_name_H-M   'P 1'
#
loop_
_entity.id
_entity.type
_entity.pdbx_description
1 polymer ?
#
loop_
_entity_poly.entity_id
_entity_poly.type
_entity_poly.pdbx_seq_one_letter_code
_entity_poly.pdbx_strand_id
1 'polypeptide(L)' 'MKKLLVIVRKEFAQIFRQPAILRMMTAMPIVQLILIPLAADYEVRNINLQVIDFDYSTHSQEMIQKTGGFSVF' A
#
# COMPACT_ATOMS: atom_id res chain seq x y z
N MET A 1 3.80 -29.12 -24.73
CA MET A 1 4.04 -27.64 -24.67
C MET A 1 3.28 -26.84 -25.74
N LYS A 2 3.27 -27.26 -27.03
CA LYS A 2 2.61 -26.50 -28.12
C LYS A 2 1.09 -26.27 -27.93
N LYS A 3 0.34 -27.24 -27.42
CA LYS A 3 -1.12 -27.11 -27.19
C LYS A 3 -1.49 -26.00 -26.19
N LEU A 4 -0.78 -25.91 -25.08
CA LEU A 4 -1.03 -24.89 -24.05
C LEU A 4 -0.86 -23.49 -24.62
N LEU A 5 0.23 -23.27 -25.37
CA LEU A 5 0.55 -21.97 -25.96
C LEU A 5 -0.50 -21.52 -26.98
N VAL A 6 -1.10 -22.45 -27.72
CA VAL A 6 -2.22 -22.17 -28.64
C VAL A 6 -3.47 -21.74 -27.89
N ILE A 7 -3.79 -22.41 -26.78
CA ILE A 7 -4.97 -22.07 -25.96
C ILE A 7 -4.77 -20.70 -25.31
N VAL A 8 -3.61 -20.46 -24.70
CA VAL A 8 -3.29 -19.16 -24.09
C VAL A 8 -3.38 -18.03 -25.12
N ARG A 9 -2.79 -18.21 -26.31
CA ARG A 9 -2.87 -17.19 -27.37
C ARG A 9 -4.32 -16.90 -27.79
N LYS A 10 -5.17 -17.93 -27.85
CA LYS A 10 -6.59 -17.79 -28.18
C LYS A 10 -7.31 -16.96 -27.11
N GLU A 11 -7.15 -17.31 -25.83
CA GLU A 11 -7.83 -16.64 -24.73
C GLU A 11 -7.36 -15.17 -24.59
N PHE A 12 -6.06 -14.89 -24.75
CA PHE A 12 -5.56 -13.51 -24.75
C PHE A 12 -6.15 -12.69 -25.90
N ALA A 13 -6.17 -13.23 -27.12
CA ALA A 13 -6.81 -12.55 -28.26
C ALA A 13 -8.31 -12.31 -28.01
N GLN A 14 -8.98 -13.23 -27.33
CA GLN A 14 -10.39 -13.09 -26.96
C GLN A 14 -10.60 -11.99 -25.91
N ILE A 15 -9.73 -11.88 -24.90
CA ILE A 15 -9.77 -10.81 -23.89
C ILE A 15 -9.64 -9.43 -24.55
N PHE A 16 -8.68 -9.26 -25.46
CA PHE A 16 -8.49 -7.99 -26.17
C PHE A 16 -9.65 -7.64 -27.12
N ARG A 17 -10.32 -8.64 -27.70
CA ARG A 17 -11.48 -8.43 -28.59
C ARG A 17 -12.76 -8.09 -27.82
N GLN A 18 -12.85 -8.45 -26.55
CA GLN A 18 -14.03 -8.23 -25.72
C GLN A 18 -13.84 -7.01 -24.79
N PRO A 19 -14.36 -5.83 -25.15
CA PRO A 19 -14.16 -4.61 -24.37
C PRO A 19 -14.80 -4.67 -22.98
N ALA A 20 -15.76 -5.56 -22.74
CA ALA A 20 -16.32 -5.78 -21.40
C ALA A 20 -15.30 -6.42 -20.45
N ILE A 21 -14.60 -7.48 -20.91
CA ILE A 21 -13.57 -8.17 -20.11
C ILE A 21 -12.43 -7.21 -19.81
N LEU A 22 -11.94 -6.50 -20.85
CA LEU A 22 -10.85 -5.54 -20.68
C LEU A 22 -11.24 -4.40 -19.71
N ARG A 23 -12.47 -3.89 -19.80
CA ARG A 23 -12.97 -2.88 -18.86
C ARG A 23 -13.08 -3.41 -17.43
N MET A 24 -13.58 -4.62 -17.21
CA MET A 24 -13.65 -5.20 -15.87
C MET A 24 -12.27 -5.45 -15.26
N MET A 25 -11.35 -6.02 -16.04
CA MET A 25 -9.97 -6.28 -15.60
C MET A 25 -9.23 -5.02 -15.20
N THR A 26 -9.54 -3.87 -15.81
CA THR A 26 -8.92 -2.58 -15.48
C THR A 26 -9.71 -1.81 -14.43
N ALA A 27 -11.05 -1.81 -14.49
CA ALA A 27 -11.89 -1.05 -13.56
C ALA A 27 -11.88 -1.63 -12.15
N MET A 28 -11.88 -2.96 -12.01
CA MET A 28 -11.83 -3.62 -10.70
C MET A 28 -10.59 -3.21 -9.88
N PRO A 29 -9.35 -3.29 -10.40
CA PRO A 29 -8.18 -2.82 -9.66
C PRO A 29 -8.17 -1.30 -9.44
N ILE A 30 -8.72 -0.48 -10.35
CA ILE A 30 -8.87 0.96 -10.11
C ILE A 30 -9.77 1.21 -8.89
N VAL A 31 -10.91 0.54 -8.82
CA VAL A 31 -11.82 0.63 -7.67
C VAL A 31 -11.13 0.15 -6.40
N GLN A 32 -10.38 -0.95 -6.45
CA GLN A 32 -9.60 -1.43 -5.30
C GLN A 32 -8.55 -0.41 -4.83
N LEU A 33 -7.82 0.23 -5.75
CA LEU A 33 -6.84 1.26 -5.42
C LEU A 33 -7.47 2.52 -4.80
N ILE A 34 -8.73 2.81 -5.10
CA ILE A 34 -9.47 3.94 -4.50
C ILE A 34 -10.03 3.53 -3.14
N LEU A 35 -10.65 2.36 -3.03
CA LEU A 35 -11.35 1.93 -1.83
C LEU A 35 -10.40 1.56 -0.68
N ILE A 36 -9.29 0.86 -0.97
CA ILE A 36 -8.37 0.39 0.08
C ILE A 36 -7.80 1.55 0.91
N PRO A 37 -7.27 2.64 0.31
CA PRO A 37 -6.86 3.84 1.06
C PRO A 37 -7.96 4.46 1.92
N LEU A 38 -9.20 4.51 1.41
CA LEU A 38 -10.31 5.13 2.13
C LEU A 38 -10.80 4.30 3.31
N ALA A 39 -10.64 2.97 3.23
CA ALA A 39 -10.96 2.04 4.31
C ALA A 39 -9.78 1.75 5.25
N ALA A 40 -8.55 2.01 4.78
CA ALA A 40 -7.35 1.90 5.60
C ALA A 40 -7.30 3.07 6.57
N ASP A 41 -7.37 2.75 7.86
CA ASP A 41 -7.08 3.72 8.90
C ASP A 41 -5.59 4.07 8.84
N TYR A 42 -5.29 5.33 8.50
CA TYR A 42 -3.92 5.85 8.43
C TYR A 42 -3.36 6.20 9.81
N GLU A 43 -4.11 5.94 10.89
CA GLU A 43 -3.60 6.18 12.22
C GLU A 43 -2.49 5.18 12.57
N VAL A 44 -1.26 5.69 12.47
CA VAL A 44 -0.04 5.07 12.94
C VAL A 44 -0.05 5.05 14.49
N ARG A 45 -0.98 4.32 15.10
CA ARG A 45 -1.19 4.27 16.56
C ARG A 45 -0.11 3.48 17.30
N ASN A 46 0.59 2.58 16.61
CA ASN A 46 1.55 1.66 17.21
C ASN A 46 2.86 1.61 16.42
N ILE A 47 3.54 2.74 16.28
CA ILE A 47 4.97 2.72 15.93
C ILE A 47 5.79 2.62 17.20
N ASN A 48 6.67 1.62 17.23
CA ASN A 48 7.71 1.50 18.26
C ASN A 48 8.82 2.51 17.90
N LEU A 49 8.61 3.78 18.25
CA LEU A 49 9.52 4.87 17.93
C LEU A 49 10.62 4.95 19.01
N GLN A 50 11.84 4.62 18.61
CA GLN A 50 13.04 4.85 19.43
C GLN A 50 13.72 6.15 18.97
N VAL A 51 13.92 7.06 19.91
CA VAL A 51 14.61 8.33 19.67
C VAL A 51 15.90 8.34 20.50
N ILE A 52 17.02 8.64 19.84
CA ILE A 52 18.32 8.84 20.50
C ILE A 52 18.50 10.35 20.64
N ASP A 53 18.55 10.84 21.87
CA ASP A 53 18.61 12.27 22.19
C ASP A 53 20.01 12.67 22.66
N PHE A 54 20.81 13.24 21.75
CA PHE A 54 22.18 13.66 22.06
C PHE A 54 22.27 15.06 22.70
N ASP A 55 21.20 15.87 22.62
CA ASP A 55 21.23 17.27 23.08
C ASP A 55 20.57 17.48 24.44
N TYR A 56 19.75 16.52 24.90
CA TYR A 56 19.03 16.52 26.17
C TYR A 56 18.28 17.84 26.47
N SER A 57 17.96 18.61 25.43
CA SER A 57 17.34 19.91 25.55
C SER A 57 15.87 19.76 25.90
N THR A 58 15.33 20.79 26.55
CA THR A 58 13.90 20.87 26.86
C THR A 58 13.03 20.73 25.61
N HIS A 59 13.49 21.25 24.47
CA HIS A 59 12.77 21.15 23.20
C HIS A 59 12.77 19.73 22.62
N SER A 60 13.89 19.01 22.72
CA SER A 60 13.98 17.60 22.32
C SER A 60 13.03 16.73 23.14
N GLN A 61 13.02 16.92 24.45
CA GLN A 61 12.14 16.19 25.38
C GLN A 61 10.64 16.48 25.15
N GLU A 62 10.28 17.74 24.91
CA GLU A 62 8.89 18.11 24.55
C GLU A 62 8.43 17.47 23.23
N MET A 63 9.33 17.37 22.24
CA MET A 63 9.04 16.74 20.96
C MET A 63 8.85 15.23 21.11
N ILE A 64 9.69 14.58 21.92
CA ILE A 64 9.59 13.14 22.23
C ILE A 64 8.26 12.84 22.94
N GLN A 65 7.89 13.63 23.95
CA GLN A 65 6.61 13.49 24.65
C GLN A 65 5.39 13.64 23.74
N LYS A 66 5.41 14.60 22.80
CA LYS A 66 4.31 14.82 21.85
C LYS A 66 4.16 13.69 20.83
N THR A 67 5.25 13.00 20.51
CA THR A 67 5.28 11.94 19.49
C THR A 67 5.03 10.54 20.09
N GLY A 68 4.99 10.41 21.42
CA GLY A 68 4.78 9.12 22.10
C GLY A 68 5.97 8.16 21.98
N GLY A 69 7.12 8.66 21.55
CA GLY A 69 8.36 7.90 21.47
C GLY A 69 9.02 7.72 22.84
N PHE A 70 9.74 6.63 23.01
CA PHE A 70 10.59 6.43 24.18
C PHE A 70 12.02 6.82 23.82
N SER A 71 12.64 7.67 24.65
CA SER A 71 14.05 8.04 24.50
C SER A 71 14.93 6.90 25.00
N VAL A 72 15.82 6.41 24.14
CA VAL A 72 16.86 5.44 24.51
C VAL A 72 18.19 6.18 24.43
N PHE A 73 18.67 6.59 25.62
CA PHE A 73 19.95 7.22 25.94
C PHE A 73 20.48 8.28 24.98
#